data_AF-A0A521ZIK8-F1
#
_entry.id   AF-A0A521ZIK8-F1
#
_cell.length_a   1.000
_cell.length_b   1.000
_cell.length_c   1.000
_cell.angle_alpha   90.00
_cell.angle_beta   90.00
_cell.angle_gamma   90.00
#
_symmetry.space_group_name_H-M   'P 1'
#
loop_
_entity.id
_entity.type
_entity.pdbx_description
1 polymer ?
#
loop_
_entity_poly.entity_id
_entity_poly.type
_entity_poly.pdbx_seq_one_letter_code
_entity_poly.pdbx_strand_id
1 'polypeptide(L)'
;MSDKLGNLSELRSRLFFVLGAFFVYRVGAHIPVPGINPTALALMFEQQKGSILSMFNMFSGGALMRLSLFALGIMPYISASIIMQLMTVVIPTMEQMKKEGESGRRKISQYTRYGTVVLATFQAIGISLALQSQTAG
;
A
#
# COMPACT_ATOMS: atom_id res chain seq x y z
N MET A 1 3.62 -40.91 13.06
CA MET A 1 2.93 -39.87 13.85
C MET A 1 3.93 -38.82 14.41
N SER A 2 5.02 -38.50 13.70
CA SER A 2 6.12 -37.63 14.17
C SER A 2 6.20 -36.25 13.48
N ASP A 3 5.38 -35.99 12.45
CA ASP A 3 5.43 -34.74 11.66
C ASP A 3 4.71 -33.54 12.30
N LYS A 4 3.98 -33.72 13.41
CA LYS A 4 3.18 -32.63 13.99
C LYS A 4 4.00 -31.66 14.85
N LEU A 5 5.13 -32.08 15.44
CA LEU A 5 5.93 -31.20 16.31
C LEU A 5 6.83 -30.21 15.53
N GLY A 6 7.39 -30.62 14.38
CA GLY A 6 8.22 -29.74 13.55
C GLY A 6 7.42 -28.60 12.91
N ASN A 7 6.24 -28.90 12.39
CA ASN A 7 5.33 -27.93 11.78
C ASN A 7 4.82 -26.86 12.78
N LEU A 8 4.65 -27.21 14.06
CA LEU A 8 4.22 -26.26 15.09
C LEU A 8 5.31 -25.22 15.41
N SER A 9 6.58 -25.64 15.45
CA SER A 9 7.73 -24.75 15.63
C SER A 9 7.86 -23.78 14.44
N GLU A 10 7.74 -24.31 13.22
CA GLU A 10 7.82 -23.49 12.01
C GLU A 10 6.66 -22.50 11.90
N LEU A 11 5.43 -22.93 12.20
CA LEU A 11 4.25 -22.06 12.22
C LEU A 11 4.40 -20.95 13.26
N ARG A 12 4.90 -21.28 14.46
CA ARG A 12 5.16 -20.32 15.53
C ARG A 12 6.19 -19.27 15.11
N SER A 13 7.28 -19.68 14.43
CA SER A 13 8.30 -18.76 13.90
C SER A 13 7.72 -17.83 12.82
N ARG A 14 6.93 -18.36 11.89
CA ARG A 14 6.26 -17.56 10.85
C ARG A 14 5.27 -16.56 11.46
N LEU A 15 4.52 -16.97 12.49
CA LEU A 15 3.60 -16.10 13.20
C LEU A 15 4.31 -14.94 13.90
N PHE A 16 5.41 -15.22 14.62
CA PHE A 16 6.20 -14.16 15.25
C PHE A 16 6.84 -13.21 14.24
N PHE A 17 7.26 -13.71 13.07
CA PHE A 17 7.76 -12.87 11.98
C PHE A 17 6.67 -11.91 11.48
N VAL A 18 5.45 -12.41 11.23
CA VAL A 18 4.32 -11.58 10.78
C VAL A 18 3.94 -10.56 11.85
N LEU A 19 3.85 -10.96 13.12
CA LEU A 19 3.57 -10.04 14.22
C LEU A 19 4.66 -8.96 14.36
N GLY A 20 5.93 -9.33 14.21
CA GLY A 20 7.05 -8.38 14.17
C GLY A 20 6.94 -7.41 13.00
N ALA A 21 6.61 -7.89 11.80
CA ALA A 21 6.39 -7.04 10.63
C ALA A 21 5.23 -6.05 10.84
N PHE A 22 4.13 -6.47 11.46
CA PHE A 22 3.04 -5.57 11.83
C PHE A 22 3.47 -4.51 12.84
N PHE A 23 4.32 -4.86 13.81
CA PHE A 23 4.86 -3.91 14.77
C PHE A 23 5.70 -2.83 14.06
N VAL A 24 6.61 -3.23 13.16
CA VAL A 24 7.42 -2.29 12.36
C VAL A 24 6.54 -1.40 11.49
N TYR A 25 5.52 -1.96 10.83
CA TYR A 25 4.55 -1.18 10.07
C TYR A 25 3.83 -0.14 10.94
N ARG A 26 3.40 -0.53 12.15
CA ARG A 26 2.76 0.37 13.10
C ARG A 26 3.67 1.50 13.56
N VAL A 27 4.94 1.21 13.84
CA VAL A 27 5.93 2.23 14.20
C VAL A 27 6.12 3.23 13.06
N GLY A 28 6.30 2.77 11.81
CA GLY A 28 6.45 3.66 10.67
C GLY A 28 5.19 4.48 10.34
N ALA A 29 3.99 3.93 10.57
CA ALA A 29 2.73 4.67 10.44
C ALA A 29 2.53 5.76 11.51
N HIS A 30 3.32 5.75 12.59
CA HIS A 30 3.32 6.81 13.59
C HIS A 30 4.36 7.91 13.32
N ILE A 31 5.25 7.74 12.34
CA ILE A 31 6.23 8.75 11.95
C ILE A 31 5.55 9.70 10.94
N PRO A 32 5.18 10.94 11.34
CA PRO A 32 4.58 11.90 10.43
C PRO A 32 5.61 12.40 9.42
N VAL A 33 5.16 12.72 8.21
CA VAL A 33 6.00 13.37 7.21
C VAL A 33 6.29 14.81 7.67
N PRO A 34 7.56 15.26 7.68
CA PRO A 34 7.92 16.62 8.09
C PRO A 34 7.27 17.66 7.15
N GLY A 35 6.73 18.74 7.73
CA GLY A 35 6.12 19.84 6.98
C GLY A 35 4.59 19.87 6.94
N ILE A 36 3.91 18.96 7.64
CA ILE A 36 2.44 18.90 7.70
C ILE A 36 1.97 19.05 9.15
N ASN A 37 0.97 19.92 9.38
CA ASN A 37 0.35 20.07 10.69
C ASN A 37 -0.77 19.02 10.87
N PRO A 38 -0.57 17.96 11.69
CA PRO A 38 -1.55 16.89 11.86
C PRO A 38 -2.85 17.40 12.49
N THR A 39 -2.83 18.50 13.24
CA THR A 39 -4.01 19.10 13.87
C THR A 39 -4.93 19.76 12.84
N ALA A 40 -4.35 20.45 11.84
CA ALA A 40 -5.11 21.04 10.74
C ALA A 40 -5.70 19.95 9.82
N LEU A 41 -4.93 18.89 9.57
CA LEU A 41 -5.40 17.74 8.79
C LEU A 41 -6.53 16.99 9.50
N ALA A 42 -6.44 16.82 10.81
CA ALA A 42 -7.51 16.19 11.61
C ALA A 42 -8.81 16.99 11.54
N LEU A 43 -8.75 18.33 11.58
CA LEU A 43 -9.90 19.21 11.39
C LEU A 43 -10.54 19.10 10.00
N MET A 44 -9.74 18.97 8.94
CA MET A 44 -10.26 18.72 7.59
C MET A 44 -10.91 17.33 7.47
N PHE A 45 -10.32 16.32 8.10
CA PHE A 45 -10.88 14.97 8.14
C PHE A 45 -12.17 14.90 8.97
N GLU A 46 -12.28 15.64 10.08
CA GLU A 46 -13.49 15.83 10.87
C GLU A 46 -14.62 16.42 10.01
N GLN A 47 -14.32 17.43 9.20
CA GLN A 47 -15.28 18.07 8.29
C GLN A 47 -15.71 17.16 7.12
N GLN A 48 -14.90 16.16 6.75
CA GLN A 48 -15.17 15.21 5.66
C GLN A 48 -15.52 13.80 6.14
N LYS A 49 -15.85 13.62 7.43
CA LYS A 49 -16.30 12.35 8.02
C LYS A 49 -17.50 11.79 7.24
N GLY A 50 -17.34 10.58 6.69
CA GLY A 50 -18.36 9.88 5.89
C GLY A 50 -18.16 9.91 4.38
N SER A 51 -17.18 10.67 3.87
CA SER A 51 -16.82 10.68 2.45
C SER A 51 -15.92 9.49 2.05
N ILE A 52 -15.64 9.36 0.74
CA ILE A 52 -14.67 8.39 0.19
C ILE A 52 -13.32 8.44 0.94
N LEU A 53 -12.94 9.61 1.46
CA LEU A 53 -11.71 9.83 2.21
C LEU A 53 -11.66 9.03 3.52
N SER A 54 -12.80 8.77 4.16
CA SER A 54 -12.92 7.89 5.33
C SER A 54 -12.58 6.44 4.96
N MET A 55 -13.04 5.98 3.81
CA MET A 55 -12.73 4.65 3.29
C MET A 55 -11.23 4.51 3.00
N PHE A 56 -10.60 5.53 2.40
CA PHE A 56 -9.14 5.56 2.22
C PHE A 56 -8.37 5.52 3.55
N ASN A 57 -8.85 6.20 4.59
CA ASN A 57 -8.23 6.16 5.91
C ASN A 57 -8.33 4.75 6.56
N MET A 58 -9.44 4.04 6.37
CA MET A 58 -9.60 2.65 6.82
C MET A 58 -8.59 1.73 6.15
N PHE A 59 -8.39 1.84 4.84
CA PHE A 59 -7.43 1.03 4.09
C PHE A 59 -5.96 1.35 4.41
N SER A 60 -5.66 2.58 4.84
CA SER A 60 -4.31 2.97 5.30
C SER A 60 -4.05 2.66 6.79
N GLY A 61 -5.06 2.19 7.53
CA GLY A 61 -4.94 1.88 8.97
C GLY A 61 -4.77 3.12 9.87
N GLY A 62 -5.28 4.28 9.43
CA GLY A 62 -5.15 5.56 10.13
C GLY A 62 -3.91 6.38 9.74
N ALA A 63 -3.08 5.86 8.82
CA ALA A 63 -1.85 6.51 8.36
C ALA A 63 -2.10 7.77 7.52
N LEU A 64 -3.25 7.84 6.85
CA LEU A 64 -3.66 8.99 6.02
C LEU A 64 -4.06 10.21 6.87
N MET A 65 -4.77 10.00 7.98
CA MET A 65 -5.17 11.06 8.92
C MET A 65 -3.98 11.79 9.56
N ARG A 66 -2.78 11.19 9.52
CA ARG A 66 -1.55 11.78 10.05
C ARG A 66 -0.49 12.04 8.98
N LEU A 67 -0.80 11.78 7.70
CA LEU A 67 0.13 11.78 6.57
C LEU A 67 1.51 11.22 6.97
N SER A 68 1.50 9.99 7.49
CA SER A 68 2.74 9.30 7.89
C SER A 68 3.57 8.85 6.69
N LEU A 69 4.78 8.35 6.94
CA LEU A 69 5.65 7.78 5.89
C LEU A 69 4.93 6.70 5.06
N PHE A 70 3.96 5.99 5.65
CA PHE A 70 3.11 5.00 5.01
C PHE A 70 1.68 5.49 4.76
N ALA A 71 1.46 6.80 4.52
CA ALA A 71 0.13 7.39 4.34
C ALA A 71 -0.73 6.68 3.29
N LEU A 72 -0.11 6.19 2.21
CA LEU A 72 -0.78 5.41 1.15
C LEU A 72 -0.76 3.89 1.40
N GLY A 73 0.01 3.43 2.39
CA GLY A 73 0.12 2.02 2.77
C GLY A 73 0.43 1.12 1.58
N ILE A 74 -0.36 0.06 1.43
CA ILE A 74 -0.25 -0.91 0.32
C ILE A 74 -1.12 -0.53 -0.90
N MET A 75 -1.85 0.59 -0.85
CA MET A 75 -2.80 0.99 -1.91
C MET A 75 -2.15 1.18 -3.28
N PRO A 76 -0.96 1.80 -3.42
CA PRO A 76 -0.31 1.93 -4.73
C PRO A 76 -0.04 0.57 -5.37
N TYR A 77 0.27 -0.45 -4.57
CA TYR A 77 0.49 -1.81 -5.05
C TYR A 77 -0.82 -2.48 -5.49
N ILE A 78 -1.89 -2.31 -4.70
CA ILE A 78 -3.22 -2.81 -5.08
C ILE A 78 -3.65 -2.21 -6.41
N SER A 79 -3.56 -0.88 -6.56
CA SER A 79 -3.89 -0.19 -7.80
C SER A 79 -3.03 -0.67 -8.97
N ALA A 80 -1.71 -0.78 -8.81
CA ALA A 80 -0.82 -1.30 -9.84
C ALA A 80 -1.19 -2.74 -10.24
N SER A 81 -1.56 -3.58 -9.28
CA SER A 81 -1.94 -4.97 -9.54
C SER A 81 -3.23 -5.07 -10.37
N ILE A 82 -4.20 -4.19 -10.11
CA ILE A 82 -5.44 -4.11 -10.90
C ILE A 82 -5.14 -3.63 -12.31
N ILE A 83 -4.31 -2.59 -12.45
CA ILE A 83 -3.89 -2.08 -13.77
C ILE A 83 -3.22 -3.21 -14.58
N MET A 84 -2.29 -3.94 -13.97
CA MET A 84 -1.62 -5.07 -14.61
C MET A 84 -2.58 -6.21 -14.97
N GLN A 85 -3.55 -6.52 -14.10
CA GLN A 85 -4.59 -7.52 -14.36
C GLN A 85 -5.45 -7.11 -15.57
N LEU A 86 -5.87 -5.85 -15.64
CA LEU A 86 -6.63 -5.30 -16.76
C LEU A 86 -5.80 -5.28 -18.05
N MET A 87 -4.55 -4.84 -18.00
CA MET A 87 -3.64 -4.87 -19.15
C MET A 87 -3.40 -6.29 -19.68
N THR A 88 -3.42 -7.29 -18.80
CA THR A 88 -3.30 -8.69 -19.22
C THR A 88 -4.51 -9.19 -20.00
N VAL A 89 -5.69 -8.58 -19.83
CA VAL A 89 -6.91 -8.90 -20.58
C VAL A 89 -6.96 -8.13 -21.90
N VAL A 90 -6.50 -6.88 -21.90
CA VAL A 90 -6.56 -6.00 -23.07
C VAL A 90 -5.41 -6.28 -24.05
N ILE A 91 -4.23 -6.65 -23.56
CA ILE A 91 -3.03 -6.83 -24.37
C ILE A 91 -2.75 -8.34 -24.55
N PRO A 92 -2.91 -8.91 -25.76
CA PRO A 92 -2.77 -10.34 -26.00
C PRO A 92 -1.35 -10.88 -25.74
N THR A 93 -0.31 -10.04 -25.89
CA THR A 93 1.07 -10.43 -25.57
C THR A 93 1.29 -10.62 -24.06
N MET A 94 0.61 -9.82 -23.22
CA MET A 94 0.62 -9.99 -21.76
C MET A 94 -0.18 -11.23 -21.35
N GLU A 95 -1.28 -11.52 -22.04
CA GLU A 95 -2.06 -12.74 -21.84
C GLU A 95 -1.24 -14.00 -22.16
N GLN A 96 -0.49 -13.99 -23.27
CA GLN A 96 0.42 -15.07 -23.64
C GLN A 96 1.52 -15.25 -22.57
N MET A 97 2.12 -14.17 -22.09
CA MET A 97 3.08 -14.25 -20.97
C MET A 97 2.44 -14.84 -19.72
N LYS A 98 1.19 -14.53 -19.40
CA LYS A 98 0.49 -15.17 -18.26
C LYS A 98 0.30 -16.68 -18.48
N LYS A 99 0.16 -17.13 -19.72
CA LYS A 99 0.01 -18.55 -20.11
C LYS A 99 1.34 -19.33 -20.09
N GLU A 100 2.49 -18.67 -20.01
CA GLU A 100 3.83 -19.29 -19.86
C GLU A 100 4.04 -19.98 -18.48
N GLY A 101 3.06 -19.91 -17.58
CA GLY A 101 3.11 -20.59 -16.28
C GLY A 101 3.81 -19.75 -15.20
N GLU A 102 4.67 -20.38 -14.38
CA GLU A 102 5.31 -19.71 -13.23
C GLU A 102 6.24 -18.56 -13.65
N SER A 103 7.03 -18.75 -14.72
CA SER A 103 8.00 -17.76 -15.20
C SER A 103 7.29 -16.47 -15.64
N GLY A 104 6.20 -16.61 -16.39
CA GLY A 104 5.37 -15.51 -16.85
C GLY A 104 4.64 -14.78 -15.73
N ARG A 105 4.06 -15.53 -14.77
CA ARG A 105 3.45 -14.92 -13.57
C ARG A 105 4.47 -14.13 -12.74
N ARG A 106 5.71 -14.63 -12.60
CA ARG A 106 6.79 -13.89 -11.91
C ARG A 106 7.16 -12.61 -12.65
N LYS A 107 7.26 -12.62 -13.98
CA LYS A 107 7.50 -11.40 -14.77
C LYS A 107 6.39 -10.36 -14.60
N ILE A 108 5.12 -10.79 -14.64
CA ILE A 108 3.98 -9.89 -14.41
C ILE A 108 4.05 -9.29 -12.99
N SER A 109 4.36 -10.10 -11.96
CA SER A 109 4.54 -9.58 -10.60
C SER A 109 5.70 -8.59 -10.48
N GLN A 110 6.79 -8.78 -11.22
CA GLN A 110 7.89 -7.80 -11.28
C GLN A 110 7.44 -6.49 -11.92
N TYR A 111 6.70 -6.55 -13.05
CA TYR A 111 6.13 -5.34 -13.66
C TYR A 111 5.15 -4.63 -12.74
N THR A 112 4.28 -5.36 -12.03
CA THR A 112 3.41 -4.77 -11.00
C THR A 112 4.23 -4.04 -9.94
N ARG A 113 5.33 -4.63 -9.47
CA ARG A 113 6.19 -4.01 -8.45
C ARG A 113 6.87 -2.74 -8.96
N TYR A 114 7.38 -2.74 -10.19
CA TYR A 114 7.95 -1.52 -10.80
C TYR A 114 6.89 -0.44 -11.04
N GLY A 115 5.73 -0.83 -11.57
CA GLY A 115 4.59 0.07 -11.77
C GLY A 115 4.11 0.68 -10.45
N THR A 116 4.14 -0.09 -9.36
CA THR A 116 3.82 0.40 -8.01
C THR A 116 4.71 1.55 -7.58
N VAL A 117 6.03 1.44 -7.80
CA VAL A 117 6.98 2.50 -7.42
C VAL A 117 6.69 3.77 -8.22
N VAL A 118 6.52 3.64 -9.53
CA VAL A 118 6.20 4.79 -10.40
C VAL A 118 4.89 5.46 -9.99
N LEU A 119 3.84 4.67 -9.77
CA LEU A 119 2.52 5.16 -9.32
C LEU A 119 2.61 5.83 -7.96
N ALA A 120 3.33 5.24 -7.01
CA ALA A 120 3.50 5.80 -5.67
C ALA A 120 4.26 7.13 -5.73
N THR A 121 5.30 7.24 -6.55
CA THR A 121 6.02 8.50 -6.76
C THR A 121 5.12 9.57 -7.36
N PHE A 122 4.35 9.22 -8.40
CA PHE A 122 3.41 10.15 -9.02
C PHE A 122 2.31 10.62 -8.05
N GLN A 123 1.72 9.68 -7.30
CA GLN A 123 0.71 9.98 -6.28
C GLN A 123 1.29 10.85 -5.15
N ALA A 124 2.50 10.57 -4.69
CA ALA A 124 3.16 11.35 -3.65
C ALA A 124 3.41 12.80 -4.09
N ILE A 125 3.86 13.01 -5.33
CA ILE A 125 4.03 14.35 -5.91
C ILE A 125 2.68 15.07 -5.99
N GLY A 126 1.65 14.41 -6.54
CA GLY A 126 0.31 14.99 -6.67
C GLY A 126 -0.29 15.40 -5.32
N ILE A 127 -0.18 14.55 -4.30
CA ILE A 127 -0.66 14.81 -2.94
C ILE A 127 0.17 15.93 -2.30
N SER A 128 1.50 15.93 -2.44
CA SER A 128 2.36 16.98 -1.89
C SER A 128 2.03 18.36 -2.47
N LEU A 129 1.83 18.46 -3.79
CA LEU A 129 1.47 19.71 -4.45
C LEU A 129 0.06 20.18 -4.05
N ALA A 130 -0.92 19.27 -3.98
CA ALA A 130 -2.29 19.59 -3.57
C ALA A 130 -2.37 20.05 -2.11
N LEU A 131 -1.54 19.49 -1.22
CA LEU A 131 -1.48 19.89 0.18
C LEU A 131 -0.75 21.23 0.36
N GLN A 132 0.34 21.45 -0.38
CA GLN A 132 1.04 22.75 -0.37
C GLN A 132 0.14 23.88 -0.88
N SER A 133 -0.67 23.65 -1.93
CA SER A 133 -1.59 24.66 -2.45
C SER A 133 -2.76 24.95 -1.52
N GLN A 134 -3.25 23.96 -0.75
CA GLN A 134 -4.27 24.17 0.27
C GLN A 134 -3.75 24.85 1.54
N THR A 135 -2.46 24.73 1.84
CA THR A 135 -1.83 25.43 2.98
C THR A 135 -1.56 26.91 2.67
N ALA A 136 -1.57 27.30 1.39
CA ALA A 136 -1.34 28.66 0.91
C ALA A 136 -2.64 29.50 0.73
N GLY A 137 -3.78 29.02 1.24
CA GLY A 137 -5.08 29.71 1.21
C GLY A 137 -5.58 30.08 2.60
#